data_AF-P62532-F1
#
_entry.id   AF-P62532-F1
#
_cell.length_a   1.000
_cell.length_b   1.000
_cell.length_c   1.000
_cell.angle_alpha   90.00
_cell.angle_beta   90.00
_cell.angle_gamma   90.00
#
_symmetry.space_group_name_H-M   'P 1'
#
loop_
_entity.id
_entity.type
_entity.pdbx_description
1 polymer ?
#
loop_
_entity_poly.entity_id
_entity_poly.type
_entity_poly.pdbx_seq_one_letter_code
_entity_poly.pdbx_strand_id
1 'polypeptide(L)'
;MIKSTGALLLFAALSAGQAIASDVAFRGNLLDRPCHVSGDSLNKHVVFKTRASRDFWYPPGRSPTESFVIRLENCHATAVGKIVTLTFKGTEEAALPGHLKVTGVNAGRLGIALLDTDGSSLLKPGTSHNKGQGEKVTGNSLELPFGAYVVATPEALRTKSVVPGDYEATATFELTYR
;
A
#
# COMPACT_ATOMS: atom_id res chain seq x y z
N MET A 1 -63.26 -72.58 -45.61
CA MET A 1 -61.80 -72.60 -45.40
C MET A 1 -61.31 -71.16 -45.33
N ILE A 2 -60.40 -70.89 -44.38
CA ILE A 2 -59.54 -69.71 -44.21
C ILE A 2 -60.21 -68.45 -43.58
N LYS A 3 -59.92 -68.28 -42.29
CA LYS A 3 -60.23 -67.14 -41.41
C LYS A 3 -59.21 -66.02 -41.61
N SER A 4 -59.67 -64.77 -41.71
CA SER A 4 -58.82 -63.57 -41.76
C SER A 4 -58.38 -63.15 -40.36
N THR A 5 -57.06 -63.11 -40.16
CA THR A 5 -56.32 -62.63 -38.99
C THR A 5 -56.13 -61.11 -39.07
N GLY A 6 -56.63 -60.36 -38.08
CA GLY A 6 -56.36 -58.94 -37.89
C GLY A 6 -55.93 -58.66 -36.46
N ALA A 7 -54.61 -58.54 -36.25
CA ALA A 7 -53.98 -58.21 -34.98
C ALA A 7 -54.07 -56.69 -34.71
N LEU A 8 -54.55 -56.28 -33.53
CA LEU A 8 -54.63 -54.88 -33.12
C LEU A 8 -53.63 -54.59 -31.98
N LEU A 9 -52.59 -53.87 -32.40
CA LEU A 9 -51.56 -53.06 -31.73
C LEU A 9 -51.63 -52.82 -30.21
N LEU A 10 -50.51 -53.15 -29.54
CA LEU A 10 -50.16 -52.77 -28.16
C LEU A 10 -49.90 -51.26 -28.00
N PHE A 11 -50.52 -50.65 -27.00
CA PHE A 11 -50.25 -49.29 -26.51
C PHE A 11 -49.08 -49.34 -25.50
N ALA A 12 -47.90 -48.81 -25.87
CA ALA A 12 -46.80 -48.60 -24.93
C ALA A 12 -46.84 -47.14 -24.44
N ALA A 13 -47.23 -46.95 -23.17
CA ALA A 13 -47.22 -45.65 -22.51
C ALA A 13 -45.79 -45.23 -22.16
N LEU A 14 -45.27 -44.18 -22.80
CA LEU A 14 -44.03 -43.51 -22.39
C LEU A 14 -44.31 -42.65 -21.14
N SER A 15 -43.73 -43.04 -20.00
CA SER A 15 -43.64 -42.22 -18.81
C SER A 15 -42.59 -41.11 -19.00
N ALA A 16 -43.05 -39.87 -19.18
CA ALA A 16 -42.19 -38.69 -19.18
C ALA A 16 -41.64 -38.44 -17.76
N GLY A 17 -40.37 -38.74 -17.52
CA GLY A 17 -39.67 -38.38 -16.28
C GLY A 17 -39.52 -36.86 -16.19
N GLN A 18 -40.10 -36.25 -15.15
CA GLN A 18 -39.90 -34.83 -14.85
C GLN A 18 -38.49 -34.64 -14.27
N ALA A 19 -37.57 -34.07 -15.05
CA ALA A 19 -36.29 -33.62 -14.54
C ALA A 19 -36.49 -32.30 -13.76
N ILE A 20 -36.18 -32.30 -12.46
CA ILE A 20 -36.10 -31.10 -11.64
C ILE A 20 -34.71 -30.49 -11.86
N ALA A 21 -34.65 -29.30 -12.47
CA ALA A 21 -33.46 -28.47 -12.53
C ALA A 21 -33.61 -27.31 -11.54
N SER A 22 -32.50 -26.91 -10.91
CA SER A 22 -32.42 -25.75 -10.00
C SER A 22 -31.26 -24.87 -10.44
N ASP A 23 -31.49 -23.56 -10.49
CA ASP A 23 -30.48 -22.60 -10.93
C ASP A 23 -29.49 -22.29 -9.79
N VAL A 24 -28.20 -22.28 -10.13
CA VAL A 24 -27.13 -21.77 -9.26
C VAL A 24 -26.71 -20.39 -9.76
N ALA A 25 -26.91 -19.37 -8.92
CA ALA A 25 -26.51 -18.00 -9.23
C ALA A 25 -25.17 -17.66 -8.56
N PHE A 26 -24.19 -17.22 -9.36
CA PHE A 26 -22.91 -16.71 -8.89
C PHE A 26 -22.88 -15.18 -9.00
N ARG A 27 -22.35 -14.51 -7.97
CA ARG A 27 -22.16 -13.05 -7.93
C ARG A 27 -20.73 -12.74 -7.55
N GLY A 28 -20.16 -11.72 -8.18
CA GLY A 28 -18.83 -11.20 -7.87
C GLY A 28 -18.79 -9.69 -8.06
N ASN A 29 -17.72 -9.05 -7.57
CA ASN A 29 -17.43 -7.65 -7.81
C ASN A 29 -16.05 -7.56 -8.48
N LEU A 30 -15.95 -6.83 -9.59
CA LEU A 30 -14.70 -6.56 -10.27
C LEU A 30 -14.23 -5.15 -9.90
N LEU A 31 -13.07 -5.07 -9.25
CA LEU A 31 -12.43 -3.81 -8.90
C LEU A 31 -11.31 -3.52 -9.92
N ASP A 32 -11.42 -2.41 -10.64
CA ASP A 32 -10.36 -1.90 -11.51
C ASP A 32 -9.29 -1.20 -10.65
N ARG A 33 -8.43 -1.97 -9.98
CA ARG A 33 -7.21 -1.44 -9.37
C ARG A 33 -6.08 -1.61 -10.40
N PRO A 34 -5.49 -0.51 -10.91
CA PRO A 34 -4.52 -0.61 -12.00
C PRO A 34 -3.31 -1.48 -11.66
N CYS A 35 -2.82 -1.44 -10.41
CA CYS A 35 -1.83 -2.36 -9.87
C CYS A 35 -2.20 -2.78 -8.43
N HIS A 36 -1.67 -3.92 -8.00
CA HIS A 36 -1.74 -4.40 -6.63
C HIS A 36 -0.52 -3.91 -5.84
N VAL A 37 -0.71 -3.50 -4.59
CA VAL A 37 0.41 -3.31 -3.67
C VAL A 37 0.92 -4.69 -3.26
N SER A 38 2.23 -4.92 -3.38
CA SER A 38 2.82 -6.21 -3.01
C SER A 38 2.67 -6.51 -1.52
N GLY A 39 2.64 -7.79 -1.16
CA GLY A 39 2.45 -8.22 0.22
C GLY A 39 3.49 -7.67 1.21
N ASP A 40 4.74 -7.49 0.78
CA ASP A 40 5.83 -6.92 1.57
C ASP A 40 5.79 -5.38 1.65
N SER A 41 4.98 -4.74 0.81
CA SER A 41 4.70 -3.30 0.85
C SER A 41 3.44 -2.98 1.64
N LEU A 42 2.52 -3.94 1.78
CA LEU A 42 1.45 -3.89 2.77
C LEU A 42 2.07 -3.93 4.17
N ASN A 43 1.68 -2.97 5.03
CA ASN A 43 2.20 -2.85 6.40
C ASN A 43 3.74 -2.78 6.45
N LYS A 44 4.36 -1.99 5.57
CA LYS A 44 5.81 -1.79 5.55
C LYS A 44 6.32 -1.28 6.91
N HIS A 45 7.17 -2.08 7.56
CA HIS A 45 7.88 -1.67 8.78
C HIS A 45 9.29 -1.19 8.45
N VAL A 46 9.55 0.11 8.59
CA VAL A 46 10.89 0.69 8.44
C VAL A 46 11.55 0.74 9.81
N VAL A 47 12.58 -0.09 10.02
CA VAL A 47 13.26 -0.22 11.32
C VAL A 47 14.53 0.63 11.31
N PHE A 48 14.58 1.63 12.18
CA PHE A 48 15.80 2.39 12.44
C PHE A 48 16.70 1.61 13.39
N LYS A 49 17.99 1.51 13.08
CA LYS A 49 18.97 0.88 13.98
C LYS A 49 19.05 1.65 15.29
N THR A 50 19.27 0.93 16.40
CA THR A 50 19.55 1.53 17.72
C THR A 50 20.73 2.50 17.65
N ARG A 51 20.59 3.66 18.29
CA ARG A 51 21.56 4.77 18.30
C ARG A 51 21.69 5.35 19.70
N ALA A 52 22.81 6.01 19.98
CA ALA A 52 22.97 6.74 21.23
C ALA A 52 22.15 8.05 21.16
N SER A 53 21.49 8.44 22.26
CA SER A 53 20.78 9.73 22.33
C SER A 53 21.69 10.92 22.01
N ARG A 54 23.01 10.77 22.25
CA ARG A 54 24.04 11.75 21.92
C ARG A 54 24.08 12.13 20.44
N ASP A 55 23.71 11.23 19.54
CA ASP A 55 23.66 11.50 18.09
C ASP A 55 22.63 12.58 17.72
N PHE A 56 21.67 12.83 18.63
CA PHE A 56 20.61 13.82 18.50
C PHE A 56 20.86 15.10 19.33
N TRP A 57 22.01 15.20 19.99
CA TRP A 57 22.38 16.37 20.83
C TRP A 57 23.30 17.37 20.13
N TYR A 58 23.82 17.02 18.95
CA TYR A 58 24.73 17.85 18.17
C TYR A 58 24.32 17.83 16.69
N PRO A 59 24.51 18.92 15.94
CA PRO A 59 24.24 18.94 14.50
C PRO A 59 24.96 17.79 13.77
N PRO A 60 24.30 17.10 12.82
CA PRO A 60 22.99 17.44 12.25
C PRO A 60 21.78 16.94 13.07
N GLY A 61 22.00 16.28 14.21
CA GLY A 61 20.93 15.86 15.12
C GLY A 61 19.99 14.82 14.50
N ARG A 62 20.51 13.92 13.66
CA ARG A 62 19.71 12.95 12.89
C ARG A 62 20.38 11.59 12.74
N SER A 63 19.56 10.59 12.43
CA SER A 63 20.03 9.28 11.99
C SER A 63 20.51 9.33 10.53
N PRO A 64 21.39 8.38 10.13
CA PRO A 64 21.45 7.90 8.75
C PRO A 64 20.08 7.52 8.19
N THR A 65 19.95 7.61 6.87
CA THR A 65 18.75 7.25 6.12
C THR A 65 18.61 5.73 6.06
N GLU A 66 17.41 5.23 6.36
CA GLU A 66 17.00 3.87 6.05
C GLU A 66 16.18 3.91 4.75
N SER A 67 16.64 3.21 3.72
CA SER A 67 15.95 3.12 2.44
C SER A 67 14.88 2.03 2.48
N PHE A 68 13.75 2.27 1.83
CA PHE A 68 12.70 1.28 1.67
C PHE A 68 12.03 1.43 0.31
N VAL A 69 11.35 0.39 -0.16
CA VAL A 69 10.66 0.38 -1.45
C VAL A 69 9.20 0.03 -1.23
N ILE A 70 8.31 0.75 -1.90
CA ILE A 70 6.92 0.37 -2.11
C ILE A 70 6.82 -0.23 -3.52
N ARG A 71 6.47 -1.51 -3.59
CA ARG A 71 6.36 -2.27 -4.83
C ARG A 71 4.89 -2.43 -5.21
N LEU A 72 4.61 -2.11 -6.47
CA LEU A 72 3.37 -2.42 -7.16
C LEU A 72 3.60 -3.62 -8.09
N GLU A 73 2.68 -4.56 -8.09
CA GLU A 73 2.74 -5.79 -8.88
C GLU A 73 1.38 -6.08 -9.52
N ASN A 74 1.35 -7.04 -10.45
CA ASN A 74 0.15 -7.44 -11.17
C ASN A 74 -0.58 -6.23 -11.78
N CYS A 75 0.19 -5.30 -12.37
CA CYS A 75 -0.37 -4.16 -13.07
C CYS A 75 -1.14 -4.62 -14.30
N HIS A 76 -2.43 -4.31 -14.36
CA HIS A 76 -3.29 -4.68 -15.48
C HIS A 76 -2.84 -3.98 -16.77
N ALA A 77 -3.16 -4.56 -17.93
CA ALA A 77 -2.78 -3.98 -19.22
C ALA A 77 -3.31 -2.54 -19.40
N THR A 78 -4.45 -2.20 -18.80
CA THR A 78 -5.04 -0.85 -18.79
C THR A 78 -4.29 0.15 -17.91
N ALA A 79 -3.40 -0.32 -17.04
CA ALA A 79 -2.53 0.54 -16.23
C ALA A 79 -1.31 1.02 -17.02
N VAL A 80 -0.87 0.26 -18.03
CA VAL A 80 0.30 0.60 -18.83
C VAL A 80 0.07 1.95 -19.52
N GLY A 81 0.98 2.89 -19.31
CA GLY A 81 0.87 4.25 -19.82
C GLY A 81 0.29 5.26 -18.81
N LYS A 82 -0.44 4.81 -17.79
CA LYS A 82 -0.90 5.67 -16.69
C LYS A 82 0.28 6.11 -15.82
N ILE A 83 0.08 7.25 -15.17
CA ILE A 83 0.99 7.79 -14.16
C ILE A 83 0.40 7.47 -12.79
N VAL A 84 1.21 6.86 -11.93
CA VAL A 84 0.85 6.64 -10.52
C VAL A 84 1.55 7.67 -9.63
N THR A 85 0.80 8.29 -8.75
CA THR A 85 1.32 9.14 -7.67
C THR A 85 1.06 8.48 -6.33
N LEU A 86 2.04 8.56 -5.44
CA LEU A 86 2.00 8.07 -4.06
C LEU A 86 2.11 9.25 -3.12
N THR A 87 1.17 9.35 -2.17
CA THR A 87 1.14 10.38 -1.14
C THR A 87 1.15 9.72 0.23
N PHE A 88 2.14 10.02 1.06
CA PHE A 88 2.11 9.63 2.48
C PHE A 88 1.27 10.62 3.28
N LYS A 89 0.43 10.11 4.18
CA LYS A 89 -0.37 10.89 5.14
C LYS A 89 -0.04 10.41 6.54
N GLY A 90 0.13 11.35 7.45
CA GLY A 90 0.39 11.08 8.86
C GLY A 90 0.40 12.37 9.64
N THR A 91 0.37 12.27 10.96
CA THR A 91 0.39 13.44 11.85
C THR A 91 1.77 14.10 11.79
N GLU A 92 1.81 15.39 11.47
CA GLU A 92 3.07 16.16 11.46
C GLU A 92 3.53 16.55 12.88
N GLU A 93 4.85 16.63 13.06
CA GLU A 93 5.46 17.23 14.26
C GLU A 93 5.43 18.76 14.15
N ALA A 94 4.78 19.42 15.10
CA ALA A 94 4.60 20.87 15.09
C ALA A 94 5.93 21.64 15.08
N ALA A 95 6.96 21.11 15.74
CA ALA A 95 8.29 21.71 15.78
C ALA A 95 9.18 21.39 14.55
N LEU A 96 8.73 20.52 13.64
CA LEU A 96 9.46 20.08 12.45
C LEU A 96 8.51 19.97 11.24
N PRO A 97 8.10 21.11 10.62
CA PRO A 97 7.18 21.09 9.48
C PRO A 97 7.61 20.11 8.38
N GLY A 98 6.68 19.28 7.89
CA GLY A 98 6.96 18.24 6.90
C GLY A 98 7.56 16.94 7.44
N HIS A 99 7.70 16.77 8.77
CA HIS A 99 8.16 15.53 9.41
C HIS A 99 7.01 14.89 10.18
N LEU A 100 6.99 13.56 10.23
CA LEU A 100 6.02 12.81 11.03
C LEU A 100 6.32 12.95 12.52
N LYS A 101 5.27 13.14 13.31
CA LYS A 101 5.31 13.10 14.77
C LYS A 101 5.58 11.69 15.26
N VAL A 102 6.51 11.57 16.21
CA VAL A 102 6.74 10.31 16.92
C VAL A 102 5.91 10.20 18.20
N THR A 103 5.63 8.96 18.59
CA THR A 103 5.10 8.59 19.91
C THR A 103 6.25 8.23 20.87
N GLY A 104 5.92 7.88 22.11
CA GLY A 104 6.89 7.45 23.13
C GLY A 104 7.51 8.61 23.91
N VAL A 105 8.58 8.32 24.66
CA VAL A 105 9.22 9.26 25.60
C VAL A 105 9.87 10.46 24.90
N ASN A 106 10.07 10.39 23.58
CA ASN A 106 10.65 11.43 22.74
C ASN A 106 9.61 12.16 21.86
N ALA A 107 8.30 12.00 22.12
CA ALA A 107 7.28 12.81 21.48
C ALA A 107 7.56 14.32 21.67
N GLY A 108 7.47 15.11 20.59
CA GLY A 108 7.84 16.54 20.60
C GLY A 108 9.35 16.83 20.59
N ARG A 109 10.20 15.78 20.62
CA ARG A 109 11.67 15.91 20.60
C ARG A 109 12.31 15.30 19.36
N LEU A 110 11.66 14.32 18.75
CA LEU A 110 12.07 13.71 17.49
C LEU A 110 10.93 13.80 16.47
N GLY A 111 11.29 13.79 15.19
CA GLY A 111 10.39 13.59 14.06
C GLY A 111 11.01 12.66 13.02
N ILE A 112 10.20 12.11 12.12
CA ILE A 112 10.68 11.27 11.02
C ILE A 112 10.49 12.01 9.70
N ALA A 113 11.60 12.27 9.01
CA ALA A 113 11.59 12.75 7.64
C ALA A 113 11.35 11.58 6.69
N LEU A 114 10.47 11.77 5.70
CA LEU A 114 10.36 10.91 4.53
C LEU A 114 11.11 11.56 3.38
N LEU A 115 11.90 10.77 2.67
CA LEU A 115 12.65 11.17 1.49
C LEU A 115 11.96 10.63 0.25
N ASP A 116 11.84 11.49 -0.76
CA ASP A 116 11.26 11.19 -2.06
C ASP A 116 12.11 10.16 -2.84
N THR A 117 11.67 9.78 -4.03
CA THR A 117 12.30 8.75 -4.87
C THR A 117 13.69 9.11 -5.37
N ASP A 118 14.08 10.38 -5.30
CA ASP A 118 15.44 10.85 -5.55
C ASP A 118 16.41 10.59 -4.38
N GLY A 119 15.91 10.11 -3.23
CA GLY A 119 16.69 9.78 -2.04
C GLY A 119 17.19 10.99 -1.23
N SER A 120 16.77 12.21 -1.55
CA SER A 120 17.30 13.44 -0.93
C SER A 120 16.27 14.54 -0.65
N SER A 121 15.22 14.65 -1.45
CA SER A 121 14.14 15.63 -1.27
C SER A 121 13.22 15.22 -0.13
N LEU A 122 12.89 16.16 0.75
CA LEU A 122 11.89 15.93 1.81
C LEU A 122 10.50 15.79 1.20
N LEU A 123 9.90 14.60 1.34
CA LEU A 123 8.52 14.32 0.96
C LEU A 123 7.59 14.61 2.13
N LYS A 124 6.93 15.76 2.11
CA LYS A 124 6.04 16.19 3.20
C LYS A 124 4.77 15.35 3.22
N PRO A 125 4.23 15.01 4.40
CA PRO A 125 2.89 14.43 4.49
C PRO A 125 1.85 15.25 3.72
N GLY A 126 0.96 14.56 3.01
CA GLY A 126 -0.06 15.18 2.15
C GLY A 126 0.43 15.62 0.76
N THR A 127 1.72 15.50 0.45
CA THR A 127 2.27 15.79 -0.89
C THR A 127 2.59 14.51 -1.66
N SER A 128 2.40 14.55 -2.98
CA SER A 128 2.72 13.42 -3.86
C SER A 128 4.21 13.40 -4.21
N HIS A 129 4.77 12.19 -4.27
CA HIS A 129 6.15 11.96 -4.68
C HIS A 129 6.48 12.56 -6.07
N ASN A 130 7.75 12.80 -6.33
CA ASN A 130 8.25 13.42 -7.55
C ASN A 130 7.54 14.75 -7.88
N LYS A 131 7.28 15.58 -6.85
CA LYS A 131 6.58 16.87 -6.95
C LYS A 131 5.21 16.76 -7.66
N GLY A 132 4.51 15.65 -7.48
CA GLY A 132 3.22 15.37 -8.13
C GLY A 132 3.30 14.90 -9.59
N GLN A 133 4.50 14.78 -10.16
CA GLN A 133 4.66 14.18 -11.48
C GLN A 133 4.40 12.68 -11.47
N GLY A 134 4.63 12.00 -10.33
CA GLY A 134 4.44 10.56 -10.21
C GLY A 134 5.45 9.76 -11.01
N GLU A 135 5.11 8.50 -11.26
CA GLU A 135 5.91 7.54 -12.01
C GLU A 135 5.05 6.81 -13.04
N LYS A 136 5.61 6.50 -14.22
CA LYS A 136 4.83 5.86 -15.29
C LYS A 136 4.81 4.36 -15.10
N VAL A 137 3.62 3.76 -15.21
CA VAL A 137 3.50 2.30 -15.27
C VAL A 137 3.92 1.83 -16.66
N THR A 138 5.06 1.15 -16.74
CA THR A 138 5.67 0.68 -17.99
C THR A 138 5.55 -0.82 -18.22
N GLY A 139 5.16 -1.58 -17.19
CA GLY A 139 5.05 -3.04 -17.26
C GLY A 139 4.15 -3.60 -16.16
N ASN A 140 4.34 -4.88 -15.84
CA ASN A 140 3.53 -5.59 -14.85
C ASN A 140 3.86 -5.22 -13.38
N SER A 141 4.99 -4.56 -13.14
CA SER A 141 5.41 -4.15 -11.81
C SER A 141 6.11 -2.79 -11.84
N LEU A 142 6.07 -2.08 -10.72
CA LEU A 142 6.74 -0.82 -10.51
C LEU A 142 7.32 -0.77 -9.09
N GLU A 143 8.55 -0.27 -8.95
CA GLU A 143 9.20 -0.05 -7.66
C GLU A 143 9.35 1.44 -7.40
N LEU A 144 8.86 1.89 -6.25
CA LEU A 144 8.96 3.28 -5.79
C LEU A 144 9.92 3.31 -4.59
N PRO A 145 11.20 3.65 -4.79
CA PRO A 145 12.16 3.76 -3.69
C PRO A 145 11.89 5.02 -2.87
N PHE A 146 12.07 4.94 -1.57
CA PHE A 146 11.96 6.06 -0.63
C PHE A 146 13.05 5.93 0.43
N GLY A 147 13.23 6.98 1.21
CA GLY A 147 14.07 6.94 2.41
C GLY A 147 13.35 7.47 3.62
N ALA A 148 13.84 7.14 4.81
CA ALA A 148 13.42 7.80 6.02
C ALA A 148 14.59 8.03 6.96
N TYR A 149 14.55 9.09 7.75
CA TYR A 149 15.50 9.30 8.85
C TYR A 149 14.84 10.00 10.02
N VAL A 150 15.36 9.76 11.21
CA VAL A 150 14.91 10.41 12.44
C VAL A 150 15.72 11.67 12.66
N VAL A 151 15.09 12.75 13.11
CA VAL A 151 15.76 14.04 13.39
C VAL A 151 15.21 14.66 14.66
N ALA A 152 16.08 15.34 15.42
CA ALA A 152 15.69 16.09 16.60
C ALA A 152 14.99 17.40 16.24
N THR A 153 14.01 17.80 17.06
CA THR A 153 13.43 19.15 16.96
C THR A 153 14.49 20.20 17.32
N PRO A 154 14.38 21.45 16.80
CA PRO A 154 15.36 22.49 17.11
C PRO A 154 15.54 22.71 18.62
N GLU A 155 14.44 22.64 19.37
CA GLU A 155 14.46 22.78 20.83
C GLU A 155 15.14 21.60 21.53
N ALA A 156 14.88 20.37 21.08
CA ALA A 156 15.52 19.19 21.65
C ALA A 156 17.02 19.14 21.37
N LEU A 157 17.45 19.61 20.20
CA LEU A 157 18.85 19.78 19.87
C LEU A 157 19.52 20.83 20.77
N ARG A 158 18.86 21.98 20.97
CA ARG A 158 19.36 23.10 21.79
C ARG A 158 19.51 22.71 23.26
N THR A 159 18.56 21.99 23.81
CA THR A 159 18.51 21.61 25.23
C THR A 159 19.09 20.22 25.52
N LYS A 160 19.52 19.49 24.48
CA LYS A 160 19.99 18.08 24.56
C LYS A 160 18.98 17.16 25.26
N SER A 161 17.69 17.38 24.99
CA SER A 161 16.60 16.73 25.74
C SER A 161 16.21 15.35 25.21
N VAL A 162 16.78 14.86 24.12
CA VAL A 162 16.51 13.50 23.61
C VAL A 162 17.05 12.48 24.60
N VAL A 163 16.21 11.53 25.02
CA VAL A 163 16.54 10.52 26.04
C VAL A 163 16.42 9.10 25.47
N PRO A 164 17.04 8.08 26.10
CA PRO A 164 16.84 6.69 25.72
C PRO A 164 15.36 6.27 25.84
N GLY A 165 14.87 5.50 24.87
CA GLY A 165 13.53 4.92 24.85
C GLY A 165 12.97 4.80 23.44
N ASP A 166 11.92 4.00 23.31
CA ASP A 166 11.31 3.70 22.03
C ASP A 166 10.53 4.91 21.47
N TYR A 167 10.47 4.96 20.14
CA TYR A 167 9.72 5.94 19.37
C TYR A 167 9.16 5.28 18.13
N GLU A 168 7.94 5.65 17.74
CA GLU A 168 7.27 5.12 16.56
C GLU A 168 6.52 6.23 15.84
N ALA A 169 6.30 6.08 14.54
CA ALA A 169 5.35 6.89 13.79
C ALA A 169 4.60 6.02 12.79
N THR A 170 3.39 6.42 12.43
CA THR A 170 2.58 5.73 11.42
C THR A 170 2.23 6.71 10.31
N ALA A 171 2.39 6.26 9.07
CA ALA A 171 1.89 6.95 7.89
C ALA A 171 1.13 5.97 7.00
N THR A 172 0.04 6.45 6.41
CA THR A 172 -0.73 5.74 5.39
C THR A 172 -0.34 6.31 4.04
N PHE A 173 0.01 5.46 3.08
CA PHE A 173 0.19 5.92 1.70
C PHE A 173 -1.08 5.71 0.88
N GLU A 174 -1.35 6.63 -0.02
CA GLU A 174 -2.44 6.56 -0.99
C GLU A 174 -1.87 6.58 -2.40
N LEU A 175 -2.43 5.72 -3.27
CA LEU A 175 -2.09 5.65 -4.69
C LEU A 175 -3.18 6.33 -5.50
N THR A 176 -2.80 7.19 -6.42
CA THR A 176 -3.71 7.78 -7.43
C THR A 176 -3.15 7.51 -8.81
N TYR A 177 -4.01 7.11 -9.74
CA TYR A 177 -3.64 6.82 -11.13
C TYR A 177 -4.31 7.83 -12.06
N ARG A 178 -3.54 8.36 -13.02
CA ARG A 178 -4.00 9.33 -14.03
C ARG A 178 -3.49 8.99 -15.42
#